data_AF-A0A3C1KEN1-F1
#
_entry.id   AF-A0A3C1KEN1-F1
#
_cell.length_a   1.000
_cell.length_b   1.000
_cell.length_c   1.000
_cell.angle_alpha   90.00
_cell.angle_beta   90.00
_cell.angle_gamma   90.00
#
_symmetry.space_group_name_H-M   'P 1'
#
loop_
_entity.id
_entity.type
_entity.pdbx_description
1 polymer ?
#
loop_
_entity_poly.entity_id
_entity_poly.type
_entity_poly.pdbx_seq_one_letter_code
_entity_poly.pdbx_strand_id
1 'polypeptide(L)'
;QAAATRAGNAVLAANPNLLIIVEGVSTQADGSTTWWGGGLKDVAKKPVVLTVANRVVYSSHDYPASVYNQSWFSAGNYPANLPGVWDANWGYLQKQNIAPVFVGEFGTLLQTTSDQQWLASIVSYIRANGLSYGYWSFNPNSGDTGGLVADDWTTPQAAKLAALAPILSPVTPPSPAPLSPSASPSTSTSPVPTPTATPAPSPSATTAPSSPPAASPAPSPTVSAPPVATPSPSAPKPGTSGTVTTAWQLQSAWQAGYVANFVVTASSAVHGWSISWSSPSATQIVSAWGMGCTLAGTTITCTGKDWAGPLSAGQSVWVGLQVAATSAPANPALTVTAN
;
A
#
# COMPACT_ATOMS: atom_id res chain seq x y z
N GLN A 1 12.32 -6.11 24.21
CA GLN A 1 10.92 -5.93 23.72
C GLN A 1 10.98 -5.47 22.27
N ALA A 2 10.19 -6.06 21.37
CA ALA A 2 10.14 -5.66 19.96
C ALA A 2 9.57 -4.23 19.81
N ALA A 3 10.03 -3.49 18.80
CA ALA A 3 9.49 -2.14 18.52
C ALA A 3 7.98 -2.19 18.20
N ALA A 4 7.54 -3.19 17.45
CA ALA A 4 6.13 -3.43 17.14
C ALA A 4 5.26 -3.61 18.39
N THR A 5 5.75 -4.30 19.43
CA THR A 5 5.04 -4.41 20.71
C THR A 5 4.82 -3.05 21.36
N ARG A 6 5.85 -2.19 21.39
CA ARG A 6 5.73 -0.86 22.01
C ARG A 6 4.72 0.01 21.25
N ALA A 7 4.83 0.07 19.93
CA ALA A 7 3.94 0.86 19.09
C ALA A 7 2.49 0.32 19.15
N GLY A 8 2.32 -1.00 19.01
CA GLY A 8 1.01 -1.64 19.08
C GLY A 8 0.31 -1.40 20.42
N ASN A 9 1.03 -1.49 21.53
CA ASN A 9 0.44 -1.21 22.85
C ASN A 9 0.04 0.26 23.03
N ALA A 10 0.79 1.20 22.44
CA ALA A 10 0.41 2.62 22.45
C ALA A 10 -0.88 2.87 21.64
N VAL A 11 -1.02 2.24 20.47
CA VAL A 11 -2.25 2.30 19.66
C VAL A 11 -3.43 1.69 20.42
N LEU A 12 -3.24 0.52 21.03
CA LEU A 12 -4.29 -0.18 21.76
C LEU A 12 -4.70 0.53 23.05
N ALA A 13 -3.80 1.29 23.67
CA ALA A 13 -4.15 2.16 24.79
C ALA A 13 -5.12 3.28 24.36
N ALA A 14 -5.02 3.76 23.12
CA ALA A 14 -5.95 4.73 22.56
C ALA A 14 -7.25 4.09 22.06
N ASN A 15 -7.18 2.91 21.43
CA ASN A 15 -8.34 2.15 20.99
C ASN A 15 -8.08 0.62 21.04
N PRO A 16 -8.64 -0.10 22.03
CA PRO A 16 -8.38 -1.52 22.22
C PRO A 16 -9.08 -2.42 21.20
N ASN A 17 -9.89 -1.87 20.28
CA ASN A 17 -10.60 -2.63 19.25
C ASN A 17 -9.83 -2.75 17.92
N LEU A 18 -8.75 -2.00 17.75
CA LEU A 18 -7.97 -2.01 16.50
C LEU A 18 -7.12 -3.27 16.37
N LEU A 19 -7.02 -3.80 15.15
CA LEU A 19 -5.98 -4.79 14.81
C LEU A 19 -4.63 -4.08 14.64
N ILE A 20 -3.57 -4.75 15.08
CA ILE A 20 -2.18 -4.33 14.90
C ILE A 20 -1.57 -5.26 13.85
N ILE A 21 -1.42 -4.72 12.64
CA ILE A 21 -0.80 -5.40 11.50
C ILE A 21 0.72 -5.19 11.60
N VAL A 22 1.48 -6.27 11.71
CA VAL A 22 2.94 -6.23 11.89
C VAL A 22 3.63 -6.93 10.73
N GLU A 23 4.32 -6.16 9.91
CA GLU A 23 5.17 -6.67 8.84
C GLU A 23 6.39 -7.44 9.36
N GLY A 24 6.98 -8.25 8.48
CA GLY A 24 8.26 -8.89 8.68
C GLY A 24 9.46 -7.96 8.48
N VAL A 25 10.65 -8.53 8.58
CA VAL A 25 11.93 -7.86 8.27
C VAL A 25 12.61 -8.57 7.09
N SER A 26 13.57 -7.91 6.44
CA SER A 26 14.27 -8.50 5.30
C SER A 26 15.26 -9.61 5.67
N THR A 27 16.00 -9.42 6.77
CA THR A 27 17.04 -10.34 7.25
C THR A 27 16.63 -10.96 8.57
N GLN A 28 16.66 -12.29 8.63
CA GLN A 28 16.30 -13.08 9.80
C GLN A 28 17.51 -13.31 10.72
N ALA A 29 17.26 -13.73 11.96
CA ALA A 29 18.31 -13.94 12.97
C ALA A 29 19.33 -15.03 12.61
N ASP A 30 18.97 -15.96 11.71
CA ASP A 30 19.88 -16.98 11.18
C ASP A 30 20.68 -16.52 9.94
N GLY A 31 20.54 -15.25 9.55
CA GLY A 31 21.21 -14.64 8.39
C GLY A 31 20.50 -14.88 7.06
N SER A 32 19.41 -15.65 7.03
CA SER A 32 18.62 -15.79 5.81
C SER A 32 17.91 -14.48 5.45
N THR A 33 17.74 -14.24 4.15
CA THR A 33 17.11 -13.02 3.63
C THR A 33 15.89 -13.34 2.77
N THR A 34 14.96 -12.40 2.75
CA THR A 34 13.78 -12.40 1.87
C THR A 34 13.40 -10.95 1.52
N TRP A 35 12.21 -10.74 0.96
CA TRP A 35 11.64 -9.43 0.67
C TRP A 35 11.62 -8.53 1.91
N TRP A 36 11.76 -7.22 1.69
CA TRP A 36 11.47 -6.23 2.73
C TRP A 36 10.02 -6.39 3.16
N GLY A 37 9.75 -6.39 4.47
CA GLY A 37 8.42 -6.69 5.00
C GLY A 37 8.02 -8.16 4.95
N GLY A 38 8.79 -9.04 4.31
CA GLY A 38 8.38 -10.43 4.02
C GLY A 38 8.88 -11.50 4.99
N GLY A 39 9.84 -11.20 5.87
CA GLY A 39 10.46 -12.21 6.72
C GLY A 39 9.90 -12.26 8.14
N LEU A 40 9.13 -13.30 8.43
CA LEU A 40 8.46 -13.55 9.71
C LEU A 40 8.92 -14.87 10.38
N LYS A 41 10.05 -15.42 9.95
CA LYS A 41 10.60 -16.69 10.46
C LYS A 41 10.88 -16.63 11.95
N ASP A 42 11.37 -15.49 12.43
CA ASP A 42 11.74 -15.30 13.83
C ASP A 42 10.54 -15.20 14.80
N VAL A 43 9.31 -15.04 14.29
CA VAL A 43 8.09 -15.02 15.13
C VAL A 43 7.96 -16.31 15.94
N ALA A 44 8.38 -17.46 15.40
CA ALA A 44 8.38 -18.75 16.11
C ALA A 44 9.15 -18.71 17.43
N LYS A 45 10.18 -17.87 17.53
CA LYS A 45 11.02 -17.74 18.74
C LYS A 45 10.75 -16.45 19.51
N LYS A 46 10.32 -15.39 18.82
CA LYS A 46 10.14 -14.05 19.35
C LYS A 46 8.81 -13.45 18.87
N PRO A 47 7.66 -14.00 19.31
CA PRO A 47 6.36 -13.49 18.90
C PRO A 47 6.13 -12.06 19.42
N VAL A 48 5.28 -11.33 18.72
CA VAL A 48 4.82 -10.01 19.16
C VAL A 48 3.72 -10.25 20.19
N VAL A 49 3.99 -9.83 21.42
CA VAL A 49 3.02 -9.91 22.52
C VAL A 49 2.50 -8.51 22.79
N LEU A 50 1.17 -8.33 22.70
CA LEU A 50 0.48 -7.07 22.98
C LEU A 50 -0.24 -7.14 24.33
N THR A 51 -0.57 -5.99 24.91
CA THR A 51 -1.33 -5.88 26.17
C THR A 51 -2.80 -6.28 26.01
N VAL A 52 -3.37 -6.11 24.81
CA VAL A 52 -4.71 -6.59 24.46
C VAL A 52 -4.57 -7.86 23.61
N ALA A 53 -5.14 -8.96 24.09
CA ALA A 53 -5.13 -10.23 23.40
C ALA A 53 -5.91 -10.16 22.07
N ASN A 54 -5.60 -11.08 21.15
CA ASN A 54 -6.33 -11.25 19.89
C ASN A 54 -6.36 -9.97 19.01
N ARG A 55 -5.24 -9.24 18.96
CA ARG A 55 -5.09 -8.04 18.11
C ARG A 55 -3.95 -8.10 17.10
N VAL A 56 -3.04 -9.07 17.17
CA VAL A 56 -1.94 -9.19 16.21
C VAL A 56 -2.42 -9.86 14.93
N VAL A 57 -2.10 -9.25 13.79
CA VAL A 57 -2.11 -9.87 12.47
C VAL A 57 -0.70 -9.71 11.91
N TYR A 58 -0.10 -10.79 11.40
CA TYR A 58 1.20 -10.69 10.75
C TYR A 58 1.05 -10.37 9.27
N SER A 59 1.91 -9.51 8.73
CA SER A 59 1.90 -9.12 7.32
C SER A 59 3.18 -9.53 6.62
N SER A 60 3.06 -10.03 5.39
CA SER A 60 4.20 -10.33 4.52
C SER A 60 4.04 -9.68 3.16
N HIS A 61 5.14 -9.21 2.58
CA HIS A 61 5.21 -8.77 1.19
C HIS A 61 5.94 -9.85 0.37
N ASP A 62 5.51 -10.10 -0.87
CA ASP A 62 6.17 -11.02 -1.80
C ASP A 62 5.98 -10.55 -3.25
N TYR A 63 7.01 -10.71 -4.07
CA TYR A 63 7.05 -10.20 -5.46
C TYR A 63 7.71 -11.21 -6.41
N PRO A 64 7.52 -11.11 -7.74
CA PRO A 64 8.16 -11.97 -8.73
C PRO A 64 9.57 -11.50 -9.10
N ALA A 65 10.22 -12.25 -9.99
CA ALA A 65 11.55 -11.96 -10.52
C ALA A 65 11.67 -10.60 -11.22
N SER A 66 10.57 -10.04 -11.77
CA SER A 66 10.57 -8.74 -12.43
C SER A 66 10.86 -7.57 -11.47
N VAL A 67 10.54 -7.73 -10.18
CA VAL A 67 10.81 -6.72 -9.15
C VAL A 67 12.24 -6.88 -8.64
N TYR A 68 12.61 -8.11 -8.27
CA TYR A 68 14.00 -8.45 -7.94
C TYR A 68 14.26 -9.95 -8.13
N ASN A 69 15.37 -10.29 -8.78
CA ASN A 69 15.70 -11.67 -9.12
C ASN A 69 16.30 -12.44 -7.92
N GLN A 70 15.43 -12.99 -7.09
CA GLN A 70 15.78 -13.90 -6.00
C GLN A 70 16.18 -15.29 -6.52
N SER A 71 17.05 -15.99 -5.79
CA SER A 71 17.64 -17.26 -6.24
C SER A 71 16.61 -18.37 -6.50
N TRP A 72 15.48 -18.35 -5.79
CA TRP A 72 14.42 -19.36 -5.94
C TRP A 72 13.66 -19.26 -7.26
N PHE A 73 13.74 -18.14 -8.00
CA PHE A 73 13.16 -18.05 -9.35
C PHE A 73 13.97 -18.81 -10.40
N SER A 74 15.24 -19.12 -10.10
CA SER A 74 16.13 -19.90 -10.97
C SER A 74 16.22 -21.37 -10.56
N ALA A 75 15.46 -21.80 -9.56
CA ALA A 75 15.46 -23.19 -9.12
C ALA A 75 14.87 -24.09 -10.22
N GLY A 76 15.45 -25.28 -10.45
CA GLY A 76 15.00 -26.19 -11.51
C GLY A 76 13.57 -26.72 -11.35
N ASN A 77 12.99 -26.59 -10.15
CA ASN A 77 11.61 -26.94 -9.85
C ASN A 77 10.69 -25.71 -9.71
N TYR A 78 11.10 -24.52 -10.15
CA TYR A 78 10.23 -23.35 -10.20
C TYR A 78 9.04 -23.58 -11.15
N PRO A 79 7.79 -23.19 -10.78
CA PRO A 79 7.37 -22.50 -9.55
C PRO A 79 6.96 -23.42 -8.38
N ALA A 80 7.09 -24.75 -8.50
CA ALA A 80 6.65 -25.71 -7.49
C ALA A 80 7.40 -25.61 -6.15
N ASN A 81 8.54 -24.91 -6.12
CA ASN A 81 9.27 -24.59 -4.89
C ASN A 81 8.64 -23.46 -4.05
N LEU A 82 7.85 -22.57 -4.65
CA LEU A 82 7.39 -21.33 -3.99
C LEU A 82 6.61 -21.57 -2.68
N PRO A 83 5.70 -22.56 -2.57
CA PRO A 83 5.03 -22.84 -1.30
C PRO A 83 5.99 -23.13 -0.14
N GLY A 84 7.12 -23.80 -0.41
CA GLY A 84 8.14 -24.06 0.60
C GLY A 84 8.90 -22.80 1.02
N VAL A 85 9.15 -21.87 0.07
CA VAL A 85 9.75 -20.57 0.36
C VAL A 85 8.83 -19.73 1.24
N TRP A 86 7.54 -19.67 0.91
CA TRP A 86 6.54 -18.93 1.69
C TRP A 86 6.33 -19.55 3.07
N ASP A 87 6.21 -20.87 3.18
CA ASP A 87 6.07 -21.58 4.46
C ASP A 87 7.25 -21.27 5.40
N ALA A 88 8.48 -21.27 4.87
CA ALA A 88 9.68 -21.03 5.66
C ALA A 88 9.78 -19.59 6.18
N ASN A 89 9.17 -18.62 5.49
CA ASN A 89 9.25 -17.20 5.85
C ASN A 89 8.04 -16.71 6.65
N TRP A 90 6.83 -17.15 6.33
CA TRP A 90 5.60 -16.56 6.90
C TRP A 90 4.38 -17.51 6.89
N GLY A 91 4.27 -18.40 5.91
CA GLY A 91 3.12 -19.27 5.72
C GLY A 91 2.83 -20.22 6.88
N TYR A 92 3.87 -20.64 7.61
CA TYR A 92 3.72 -21.50 8.78
C TYR A 92 2.83 -20.88 9.87
N LEU A 93 2.78 -19.55 9.99
CA LEU A 93 1.98 -18.86 11.00
C LEU A 93 0.48 -19.14 10.83
N GLN A 94 0.01 -19.07 9.59
CA GLN A 94 -1.38 -19.41 9.24
C GLN A 94 -1.61 -20.92 9.40
N LYS A 95 -0.75 -21.75 8.81
CA LYS A 95 -0.93 -23.21 8.76
C LYS A 95 -0.90 -23.88 10.13
N GLN A 96 -0.13 -23.33 11.07
CA GLN A 96 -0.05 -23.82 12.44
C GLN A 96 -1.03 -23.10 13.39
N ASN A 97 -1.92 -22.26 12.86
CA ASN A 97 -2.89 -21.49 13.63
C ASN A 97 -2.25 -20.65 14.75
N ILE A 98 -1.08 -20.06 14.49
CA ILE A 98 -0.36 -19.19 15.43
C ILE A 98 -1.02 -17.80 15.45
N ALA A 99 -1.25 -17.22 14.27
CA ALA A 99 -1.93 -15.95 14.09
C ALA A 99 -2.36 -15.78 12.62
N PRO A 100 -3.37 -14.95 12.32
CA PRO A 100 -3.75 -14.64 10.94
C PRO A 100 -2.59 -14.00 10.18
N VAL A 101 -2.44 -14.37 8.91
CA VAL A 101 -1.48 -13.75 7.98
C VAL A 101 -2.22 -12.94 6.91
N PHE A 102 -1.75 -11.72 6.72
CA PHE A 102 -2.13 -10.78 5.67
C PHE A 102 -0.98 -10.69 4.64
N VAL A 103 -1.19 -11.10 3.40
CA VAL A 103 -0.23 -10.81 2.33
C VAL A 103 -0.41 -9.34 1.94
N GLY A 104 0.29 -8.45 2.63
CA GLY A 104 0.03 -7.01 2.60
C GLY A 104 0.36 -6.35 1.26
N GLU A 105 1.33 -6.89 0.56
CA GLU A 105 1.65 -6.50 -0.81
C GLU A 105 2.08 -7.70 -1.65
N PHE A 106 1.52 -7.79 -2.84
CA PHE A 106 1.99 -8.65 -3.92
C PHE A 106 1.51 -8.08 -5.25
N GLY A 107 2.37 -8.05 -6.26
CA GLY A 107 2.08 -7.37 -7.53
C GLY A 107 3.02 -7.78 -8.66
N THR A 108 2.57 -7.61 -9.90
CA THR A 108 3.37 -7.95 -11.10
C THR A 108 2.89 -7.18 -12.33
N LEU A 109 3.82 -6.87 -13.24
CA LEU A 109 3.51 -6.40 -14.59
C LEU A 109 2.80 -7.48 -15.43
N LEU A 110 2.92 -8.76 -15.04
CA LEU A 110 2.38 -9.95 -15.70
C LEU A 110 2.95 -10.20 -17.12
N GLN A 111 4.08 -9.56 -17.44
CA GLN A 111 4.66 -9.57 -18.78
C GLN A 111 5.46 -10.84 -19.10
N THR A 112 6.07 -11.47 -18.08
CA THR A 112 6.93 -12.64 -18.28
C THR A 112 6.20 -13.95 -17.94
N THR A 113 6.61 -15.05 -18.54
CA THR A 113 6.13 -16.40 -18.15
C THR A 113 6.41 -16.69 -16.67
N SER A 114 7.56 -16.22 -16.16
CA SER A 114 7.93 -16.39 -14.75
C SER A 114 6.94 -15.66 -13.84
N ASP A 115 6.60 -14.42 -14.15
CA ASP A 115 5.62 -13.62 -13.41
C ASP A 115 4.22 -14.23 -13.42
N GLN A 116 3.78 -14.75 -14.57
CA GLN A 116 2.50 -15.44 -14.71
C GLN A 116 2.45 -16.71 -13.85
N GLN A 117 3.53 -17.48 -13.84
CA GLN A 117 3.68 -18.67 -13.00
C GLN A 117 3.70 -18.32 -11.51
N TRP A 118 4.42 -17.26 -11.12
CA TRP A 118 4.44 -16.75 -9.76
C TRP A 118 3.06 -16.30 -9.30
N LEU A 119 2.36 -15.46 -10.10
CA LEU A 119 1.04 -14.92 -9.72
C LEU A 119 0.02 -16.05 -9.57
N ALA A 120 0.00 -17.01 -10.51
CA ALA A 120 -0.88 -18.18 -10.39
C ALA A 120 -0.57 -18.99 -9.11
N SER A 121 0.70 -19.14 -8.77
CA SER A 121 1.13 -19.90 -7.58
C SER A 121 0.74 -19.19 -6.29
N ILE A 122 0.96 -17.88 -6.17
CA ILE A 122 0.66 -17.14 -4.93
C ILE A 122 -0.85 -16.98 -4.74
N VAL A 123 -1.62 -16.76 -5.81
CA VAL A 123 -3.10 -16.75 -5.76
C VAL A 123 -3.63 -18.10 -5.29
N SER A 124 -3.10 -19.20 -5.83
CA SER A 124 -3.47 -20.56 -5.40
C SER A 124 -3.14 -20.79 -3.92
N TYR A 125 -1.95 -20.34 -3.48
CA TYR A 125 -1.51 -20.49 -2.10
C TYR A 125 -2.34 -19.64 -1.12
N ILE A 126 -2.66 -18.39 -1.45
CA ILE A 126 -3.56 -17.52 -0.68
C ILE A 126 -4.91 -18.20 -0.48
N ARG A 127 -5.51 -18.68 -1.58
CA ARG A 127 -6.80 -19.36 -1.55
C ARG A 127 -6.77 -20.62 -0.69
N ALA A 128 -5.77 -21.48 -0.89
CA ALA A 128 -5.68 -22.78 -0.23
C ALA A 128 -5.48 -22.65 1.29
N ASN A 129 -4.88 -21.55 1.77
CA ASN A 129 -4.58 -21.34 3.18
C ASN A 129 -5.51 -20.31 3.86
N GLY A 130 -6.51 -19.78 3.15
CA GLY A 130 -7.45 -18.80 3.69
C GLY A 130 -6.78 -17.51 4.16
N LEU A 131 -5.80 -17.02 3.39
CA LEU A 131 -5.05 -15.81 3.72
C LEU A 131 -5.84 -14.54 3.34
N SER A 132 -5.71 -13.50 4.17
CA SER A 132 -6.10 -12.14 3.78
C SER A 132 -5.03 -11.55 2.89
N TYR A 133 -5.37 -10.60 2.01
CA TYR A 133 -4.40 -10.05 1.06
C TYR A 133 -4.73 -8.62 0.61
N GLY A 134 -3.70 -7.87 0.22
CA GLY A 134 -3.77 -6.57 -0.45
C GLY A 134 -2.93 -6.60 -1.73
N TYR A 135 -3.57 -6.43 -2.89
CA TYR A 135 -2.85 -6.43 -4.16
C TYR A 135 -2.12 -5.10 -4.36
N TRP A 136 -0.84 -5.17 -4.74
CA TRP A 136 -0.06 -4.03 -5.18
C TRP A 136 -0.10 -3.92 -6.72
N SER A 137 -0.76 -2.92 -7.28
CA SER A 137 -1.60 -1.91 -6.63
C SER A 137 -2.85 -1.65 -7.45
N PHE A 138 -3.75 -0.81 -6.95
CA PHE A 138 -4.77 -0.23 -7.83
C PHE A 138 -4.10 0.58 -8.94
N ASN A 139 -3.12 1.40 -8.57
CA ASN A 139 -2.51 2.45 -9.36
C ASN A 139 -1.69 1.91 -10.56
N PRO A 140 -1.85 2.47 -11.77
CA PRO A 140 -1.10 2.04 -12.95
C PRO A 140 0.38 2.44 -12.90
N ASN A 141 0.72 3.49 -12.14
CA ASN A 141 2.03 4.14 -12.18
C ASN A 141 3.08 3.55 -11.22
N SER A 142 2.92 2.30 -10.79
CA SER A 142 4.02 1.55 -10.16
C SER A 142 4.94 1.00 -11.25
N GLY A 143 6.18 1.48 -11.33
CA GLY A 143 7.06 1.21 -12.49
C GLY A 143 7.44 -0.26 -12.71
N ASP A 144 7.47 -1.07 -11.65
CA ASP A 144 7.93 -2.46 -11.62
C ASP A 144 6.79 -3.50 -11.61
N THR A 145 5.55 -3.05 -11.39
CA THR A 145 4.38 -3.91 -11.19
C THR A 145 3.14 -3.42 -11.94
N GLY A 146 3.07 -2.14 -12.31
CA GLY A 146 1.84 -1.50 -12.79
C GLY A 146 0.71 -1.59 -11.77
N GLY A 147 -0.53 -1.54 -12.27
CA GLY A 147 -1.74 -1.57 -11.43
C GLY A 147 -2.79 -2.57 -11.87
N LEU A 148 -3.97 -2.46 -11.24
CA LEU A 148 -5.22 -3.09 -11.63
C LEU A 148 -6.00 -2.26 -12.66
N VAL A 149 -5.63 -1.00 -12.85
CA VAL A 149 -6.09 -0.16 -13.97
C VAL A 149 -4.91 0.16 -14.91
N ALA A 150 -5.23 0.58 -16.13
CA ALA A 150 -4.27 1.07 -17.12
C ALA A 150 -3.89 2.54 -16.86
N ASP A 151 -2.96 3.07 -17.65
CA ASP A 151 -2.41 4.42 -17.46
C ASP A 151 -3.45 5.56 -17.57
N ASP A 152 -4.61 5.28 -18.15
CA ASP A 152 -5.77 6.18 -18.19
C ASP A 152 -6.57 6.21 -16.86
N TRP A 153 -6.13 5.46 -15.85
CA TRP A 153 -6.75 5.32 -14.52
C TRP A 153 -8.19 4.79 -14.51
N THR A 154 -8.70 4.31 -15.63
CA THR A 154 -10.11 3.95 -15.79
C THR A 154 -10.30 2.58 -16.44
N THR A 155 -9.43 2.20 -17.38
CA THR A 155 -9.49 0.91 -18.07
C THR A 155 -8.96 -0.20 -17.16
N PRO A 156 -9.75 -1.24 -16.82
CA PRO A 156 -9.27 -2.34 -15.98
C PRO A 156 -8.25 -3.23 -16.70
N GLN A 157 -7.26 -3.73 -15.95
CA GLN A 157 -6.27 -4.71 -16.43
C GLN A 157 -6.87 -6.11 -16.43
N ALA A 158 -7.62 -6.44 -17.50
CA ALA A 158 -8.41 -7.67 -17.59
C ALA A 158 -7.63 -8.96 -17.31
N ALA A 159 -6.40 -9.09 -17.82
CA ALA A 159 -5.57 -10.28 -17.60
C ALA A 159 -5.17 -10.46 -16.13
N LYS A 160 -4.81 -9.37 -15.43
CA LYS A 160 -4.49 -9.41 -14.00
C LYS A 160 -5.72 -9.74 -13.17
N LEU A 161 -6.86 -9.11 -13.48
CA LEU A 161 -8.13 -9.38 -12.78
C LEU A 161 -8.58 -10.82 -12.97
N ALA A 162 -8.41 -11.40 -14.17
CA ALA A 162 -8.69 -12.81 -14.42
C ALA A 162 -7.78 -13.72 -13.59
N ALA A 163 -6.48 -13.40 -13.48
CA ALA A 163 -5.54 -14.15 -12.66
C ALA A 163 -5.86 -14.07 -11.15
N LEU A 164 -6.41 -12.95 -10.67
CA LEU A 164 -6.81 -12.74 -9.28
C LEU A 164 -8.21 -13.28 -8.94
N ALA A 165 -9.06 -13.52 -9.94
CA ALA A 165 -10.44 -13.97 -9.75
C ALA A 165 -10.63 -15.12 -8.72
N PRO A 166 -9.73 -16.13 -8.61
CA PRO A 166 -9.88 -17.20 -7.64
C PRO A 166 -9.90 -16.77 -6.16
N ILE A 167 -9.34 -15.60 -5.83
CA ILE A 167 -9.30 -15.05 -4.46
C ILE A 167 -10.28 -13.90 -4.24
N LEU A 168 -10.85 -13.31 -5.31
CA LEU A 168 -11.82 -12.20 -5.22
C LEU A 168 -13.21 -12.62 -4.70
N SER A 169 -13.52 -13.91 -4.73
CA SER A 169 -14.77 -14.41 -4.17
C SER A 169 -14.72 -14.38 -2.65
N PRO A 170 -15.75 -13.85 -1.96
CA PRO A 170 -15.75 -13.81 -0.50
C PRO A 170 -15.54 -15.21 0.06
N VAL A 171 -14.44 -15.41 0.78
CA VAL A 171 -14.33 -16.54 1.69
C VAL A 171 -15.35 -16.25 2.78
N THR A 172 -16.36 -17.10 2.94
CA THR A 172 -17.30 -17.01 4.06
C THR A 172 -16.48 -16.90 5.33
N PRO A 173 -16.60 -15.80 6.12
CA PRO A 173 -15.81 -15.68 7.33
C PRO A 173 -16.04 -16.92 8.18
N PRO A 174 -15.00 -17.52 8.79
CA PRO A 174 -15.23 -18.52 9.81
C PRO A 174 -16.16 -17.89 10.85
N SER A 175 -17.30 -18.53 11.10
CA SER A 175 -18.19 -18.12 12.17
C SER A 175 -17.33 -17.98 13.43
N PRO A 176 -17.35 -16.84 14.13
CA PRO A 176 -16.57 -16.71 15.35
C PRO A 176 -16.95 -17.90 16.23
N ALA A 177 -15.98 -18.76 16.52
CA ALA A 177 -16.17 -19.80 17.52
C ALA A 177 -16.74 -19.09 18.75
N PRO A 178 -17.90 -19.52 19.28
CA PRO A 178 -18.49 -18.85 20.43
C PRO A 178 -17.39 -18.77 21.49
N LEU A 179 -17.06 -17.54 21.89
CA LEU A 179 -16.20 -17.33 23.03
C LEU A 179 -16.84 -18.12 24.16
N SER A 180 -16.19 -19.20 24.62
CA SER A 180 -16.62 -19.89 25.82
C SER A 180 -16.79 -18.81 26.89
N PRO A 181 -17.97 -18.67 27.51
CA PRO A 181 -18.18 -17.62 28.49
C PRO A 181 -17.21 -17.87 29.64
N SER A 182 -16.18 -17.01 29.71
CA SER A 182 -15.38 -16.85 30.91
C SER A 182 -16.35 -16.45 32.01
N ALA A 183 -16.40 -17.24 33.08
CA ALA A 183 -17.29 -17.03 34.20
C ALA A 183 -17.10 -15.60 34.75
N SER A 184 -18.08 -14.73 34.49
CA SER A 184 -18.16 -13.41 35.11
C SER A 184 -18.96 -13.54 36.41
N PRO A 185 -18.56 -12.86 37.50
CA PRO A 185 -19.14 -13.07 38.82
C PRO A 185 -20.58 -12.56 38.86
N SER A 186 -21.44 -13.37 39.48
CA SER A 186 -22.85 -13.11 39.75
C SER A 186 -23.07 -11.78 40.47
N THR A 187 -23.83 -10.87 39.88
CA THR A 187 -24.45 -9.74 40.58
C THR A 187 -25.96 -9.72 40.36
N SER A 188 -26.64 -9.98 41.48
CA SER A 188 -27.98 -9.56 41.92
C SER A 188 -28.97 -8.99 40.89
N THR A 189 -30.09 -9.70 40.78
CA THR A 189 -31.33 -9.34 40.10
C THR A 189 -32.01 -8.08 40.66
N SER A 190 -32.49 -7.20 39.76
CA SER A 190 -33.65 -6.32 40.02
C SER A 190 -34.41 -6.11 38.69
N PRO A 191 -35.76 -6.22 38.66
CA PRO A 191 -36.52 -6.23 37.41
C PRO A 191 -36.79 -4.80 36.90
N VAL A 192 -36.55 -4.58 35.61
CA VAL A 192 -36.91 -3.34 34.88
C VAL A 192 -38.11 -3.65 33.96
N PRO A 193 -39.15 -2.79 33.91
CA PRO A 193 -40.44 -3.15 33.34
C PRO A 193 -40.48 -3.17 31.81
N THR A 194 -41.40 -3.99 31.30
CA THR A 194 -41.72 -4.25 29.90
C THR A 194 -42.27 -3.01 29.17
N PRO A 195 -41.74 -2.64 27.98
CA PRO A 195 -42.42 -1.69 27.11
C PRO A 195 -43.50 -2.38 26.25
N THR A 196 -44.69 -1.79 26.28
CA THR A 196 -45.91 -2.14 25.55
C THR A 196 -45.75 -1.98 24.04
N ALA A 197 -46.37 -2.89 23.27
CA ALA A 197 -46.40 -2.88 21.81
C ALA A 197 -47.26 -1.73 21.24
N THR A 198 -46.74 -1.05 20.21
CA THR A 198 -47.46 -0.06 19.38
C THR A 198 -47.83 -0.72 18.03
N PRO A 199 -49.05 -0.51 17.49
CA PRO A 199 -49.52 -1.25 16.32
C PRO A 199 -48.96 -0.73 14.99
N ALA A 200 -48.85 -1.67 14.03
CA ALA A 200 -48.32 -1.48 12.68
C ALA A 200 -49.26 -0.67 11.76
N PRO A 201 -48.73 0.16 10.84
CA PRO A 201 -49.52 0.71 9.75
C PRO A 201 -49.64 -0.25 8.55
N SER A 202 -50.81 -0.22 7.93
CA SER A 202 -51.28 -0.95 6.75
C SER A 202 -50.52 -0.58 5.46
N PRO A 203 -50.37 -1.48 4.47
CA PRO A 203 -49.62 -1.21 3.24
C PRO A 203 -50.40 -0.30 2.28
N SER A 204 -49.67 0.65 1.67
CA SER A 204 -50.15 1.46 0.55
C SER A 204 -49.61 0.88 -0.77
N ALA A 205 -50.49 0.71 -1.75
CA ALA A 205 -50.19 0.14 -3.06
C ALA A 205 -49.21 1.01 -3.84
N THR A 206 -48.13 0.41 -4.35
CA THR A 206 -47.18 1.07 -5.26
C THR A 206 -47.21 0.36 -6.62
N THR A 207 -47.31 1.16 -7.66
CA THR A 207 -47.50 0.81 -9.08
C THR A 207 -46.33 0.06 -9.71
N ALA A 208 -46.65 -0.82 -10.66
CA ALA A 208 -45.72 -1.61 -11.47
C ALA A 208 -44.74 -0.76 -12.32
N PRO A 209 -43.50 -1.23 -12.57
CA PRO A 209 -42.56 -0.53 -13.44
C PRO A 209 -42.79 -0.85 -14.93
N SER A 210 -42.67 0.19 -15.76
CA SER A 210 -42.65 0.13 -17.23
C SER A 210 -41.26 -0.29 -17.75
N SER A 211 -41.23 -1.01 -18.87
CA SER A 211 -40.06 -1.59 -19.55
C SER A 211 -39.01 -0.56 -20.02
N PRO A 212 -37.72 -0.93 -20.10
CA PRO A 212 -36.65 -0.04 -20.58
C PRO A 212 -36.59 0.08 -22.11
N PRO A 213 -36.12 1.21 -22.68
CA PRO A 213 -36.00 1.38 -24.14
C PRO A 213 -34.74 0.70 -24.71
N ALA A 214 -34.82 0.38 -25.99
CA ALA A 214 -33.82 -0.34 -26.79
C ALA A 214 -32.49 0.40 -26.97
N ALA A 215 -31.40 -0.37 -27.06
CA ALA A 215 -30.03 0.11 -27.24
C ALA A 215 -29.79 0.78 -28.62
N SER A 216 -29.04 1.87 -28.60
CA SER A 216 -28.50 2.56 -29.80
C SER A 216 -27.05 2.09 -30.07
N PRO A 217 -26.60 1.94 -31.32
CA PRO A 217 -25.27 1.39 -31.62
C PRO A 217 -24.13 2.39 -31.33
N ALA A 218 -23.05 1.88 -30.75
CA ALA A 218 -21.84 2.63 -30.44
C ALA A 218 -20.98 2.92 -31.69
N PRO A 219 -20.28 4.08 -31.77
CA PRO A 219 -19.36 4.37 -32.87
C PRO A 219 -18.04 3.58 -32.75
N SER A 220 -17.48 3.25 -33.91
CA SER A 220 -16.23 2.49 -34.10
C SER A 220 -14.99 3.31 -33.66
N PRO A 221 -13.93 2.71 -33.08
CA PRO A 221 -12.77 3.44 -32.58
C PRO A 221 -11.81 3.85 -33.71
N THR A 222 -11.39 5.11 -33.70
CA THR A 222 -10.27 5.65 -34.46
C THR A 222 -8.95 5.24 -33.80
N VAL A 223 -8.01 4.74 -34.60
CA VAL A 223 -6.67 4.29 -34.18
C VAL A 223 -5.84 5.49 -33.68
N SER A 224 -5.42 5.44 -32.41
CA SER A 224 -4.49 6.42 -31.81
C SER A 224 -3.03 6.02 -32.07
N ALA A 225 -2.20 6.99 -32.42
CA ALA A 225 -0.77 6.84 -32.74
C ALA A 225 0.06 6.32 -31.53
N PRO A 226 1.23 5.68 -31.77
CA PRO A 226 2.04 5.05 -30.72
C PRO A 226 2.60 6.06 -29.70
N PRO A 227 2.80 5.67 -28.43
CA PRO A 227 3.35 6.55 -27.40
C PRO A 227 4.83 6.86 -27.67
N VAL A 228 5.19 8.13 -27.45
CA VAL A 228 6.56 8.64 -27.50
C VAL A 228 7.37 8.02 -26.36
N ALA A 229 8.56 7.50 -26.67
CA ALA A 229 9.46 6.85 -25.71
C ALA A 229 9.81 7.76 -24.52
N THR A 230 9.68 7.23 -23.31
CA THR A 230 10.09 7.88 -22.06
C THR A 230 11.63 7.86 -21.96
N PRO A 231 12.33 9.00 -21.79
CA PRO A 231 13.77 9.01 -21.67
C PRO A 231 14.25 8.41 -20.33
N SER A 232 15.38 7.70 -20.41
CA SER A 232 16.16 7.13 -19.30
C SER A 232 16.52 8.18 -18.23
N PRO A 233 16.52 7.86 -16.92
CA PRO A 233 16.74 8.84 -15.86
C PRO A 233 18.16 9.44 -15.93
N SER A 234 18.25 10.72 -16.31
CA SER A 234 19.44 11.54 -16.07
C SER A 234 19.47 11.97 -14.60
N ALA A 235 20.63 11.82 -13.95
CA ALA A 235 20.83 12.26 -12.57
C ALA A 235 20.47 13.76 -12.40
N PRO A 236 19.64 14.14 -11.43
CA PRO A 236 19.23 15.53 -11.23
C PRO A 236 20.33 16.38 -10.58
N LYS A 237 20.30 17.69 -10.87
CA LYS A 237 21.27 18.66 -10.33
C LYS A 237 20.87 19.02 -8.89
N PRO A 238 21.74 18.81 -7.87
CA PRO A 238 21.40 19.12 -6.48
C PRO A 238 21.14 20.62 -6.26
N GLY A 239 20.14 20.94 -5.44
CA GLY A 239 20.00 22.27 -4.83
C GLY A 239 20.73 22.28 -3.49
N THR A 240 21.50 23.33 -3.21
CA THR A 240 22.32 23.42 -1.98
C THR A 240 22.10 24.75 -1.28
N SER A 241 21.76 24.68 0.00
CA SER A 241 22.11 25.67 1.02
C SER A 241 23.16 25.04 1.93
N GLY A 242 24.10 25.82 2.49
CA GLY A 242 25.28 25.29 3.20
C GLY A 242 25.02 24.21 4.27
N THR A 243 23.79 24.11 4.79
CA THR A 243 23.36 23.12 5.78
C THR A 243 22.30 22.13 5.31
N VAL A 244 21.65 22.34 4.16
CA VAL A 244 20.60 21.46 3.61
C VAL A 244 20.77 21.28 2.11
N THR A 245 20.79 20.02 1.67
CA THR A 245 20.79 19.63 0.26
C THR A 245 19.50 18.92 -0.10
N THR A 246 19.09 19.03 -1.36
CA THR A 246 17.95 18.28 -1.87
C THR A 246 18.22 17.71 -3.26
N ALA A 247 17.68 16.53 -3.52
CA ALA A 247 17.65 15.90 -4.84
C ALA A 247 16.20 15.71 -5.30
N TRP A 248 15.87 16.19 -6.50
CA TRP A 248 14.59 15.94 -7.17
C TRP A 248 14.55 14.53 -7.74
N GLN A 249 13.39 13.87 -7.71
CA GLN A 249 13.17 12.60 -8.40
C GLN A 249 11.78 12.64 -9.03
N LEU A 250 11.71 12.75 -10.36
CA LEU A 250 10.45 12.57 -11.06
C LEU A 250 10.04 11.09 -10.96
N GLN A 251 8.96 10.80 -10.25
CA GLN A 251 8.48 9.43 -10.10
C GLN A 251 7.62 9.03 -11.30
N SER A 252 6.68 9.89 -11.68
CA SER A 252 5.71 9.61 -12.72
C SER A 252 5.17 10.91 -13.31
N ALA A 253 4.84 10.91 -14.61
CA ALA A 253 4.22 12.02 -15.31
C ALA A 253 3.19 11.49 -16.32
N TRP A 254 2.06 12.17 -16.45
CA TRP A 254 0.98 11.88 -17.39
C TRP A 254 0.41 13.19 -17.96
N GLN A 255 -0.56 13.10 -18.88
CA GLN A 255 -1.07 14.28 -19.62
C GLN A 255 -1.70 15.36 -18.72
N ALA A 256 -2.09 15.02 -17.49
CA ALA A 256 -2.80 15.91 -16.57
C ALA A 256 -2.04 16.16 -15.25
N GLY A 257 -0.85 15.59 -15.06
CA GLY A 257 -0.10 15.81 -13.83
C GLY A 257 1.19 15.02 -13.71
N TYR A 258 1.83 15.16 -12.55
CA TYR A 258 3.02 14.42 -12.19
C TYR A 258 3.13 14.21 -10.68
N VAL A 259 3.93 13.21 -10.31
CA VAL A 259 4.39 12.98 -8.95
C VAL A 259 5.91 13.12 -8.90
N ALA A 260 6.39 13.92 -7.96
CA ALA A 260 7.81 14.13 -7.72
C ALA A 260 8.16 13.96 -6.26
N ASN A 261 9.33 13.37 -6.04
CA ASN A 261 9.89 13.11 -4.73
C ASN A 261 11.16 13.92 -4.52
N PHE A 262 11.49 14.14 -3.25
CA PHE A 262 12.67 14.84 -2.82
C PHE A 262 13.35 14.06 -1.71
N VAL A 263 14.65 13.86 -1.86
CA VAL A 263 15.52 13.47 -0.73
C VAL A 263 16.10 14.76 -0.17
N VAL A 264 15.70 15.14 1.05
CA VAL A 264 16.24 16.31 1.75
C VAL A 264 17.21 15.83 2.81
N THR A 265 18.43 16.34 2.81
CA THR A 265 19.47 15.95 3.76
C THR A 265 20.03 17.17 4.46
N ALA A 266 20.11 17.12 5.79
CA ALA A 266 20.70 18.18 6.59
C ALA A 266 22.11 17.78 7.06
N SER A 267 23.13 18.58 6.76
CA SER A 267 24.51 18.33 7.24
C SER A 267 24.69 18.78 8.70
N SER A 268 23.84 19.69 9.18
CA SER A 268 23.71 20.09 10.59
C SER A 268 22.25 20.08 11.02
N ALA A 269 21.98 20.13 12.32
CA ALA A 269 20.60 20.23 12.79
C ALA A 269 19.93 21.51 12.27
N VAL A 270 18.68 21.40 11.80
CA VAL A 270 17.85 22.52 11.31
C VAL A 270 16.44 22.40 11.87
N HIS A 271 15.81 23.54 12.14
CA HIS A 271 14.45 23.60 12.66
C HIS A 271 13.40 23.54 11.54
N GLY A 272 13.80 23.94 10.33
CA GLY A 272 13.00 23.79 9.13
C GLY A 272 13.83 23.94 7.86
N TRP A 273 13.20 23.66 6.74
CA TRP A 273 13.79 23.84 5.41
C TRP A 273 12.69 24.15 4.41
N SER A 274 13.06 24.79 3.30
CA SER A 274 12.17 25.07 2.18
C SER A 274 12.85 24.77 0.86
N ILE A 275 12.08 24.26 -0.10
CA ILE A 275 12.52 24.02 -1.48
C ILE A 275 11.60 24.81 -2.40
N SER A 276 12.14 25.47 -3.42
CA SER A 276 11.35 26.08 -4.49
C SER A 276 11.92 25.82 -5.87
N TRP A 277 11.03 25.70 -6.85
CA TRP A 277 11.39 25.47 -8.25
C TRP A 277 10.29 25.96 -9.20
N SER A 278 10.66 26.15 -10.47
CA SER A 278 9.73 26.49 -11.53
C SER A 278 9.06 25.24 -12.13
N SER A 279 7.74 25.28 -12.23
CA SER A 279 6.87 24.30 -12.89
C SER A 279 5.88 25.03 -13.81
N PRO A 280 6.29 25.45 -15.02
CA PRO A 280 5.51 26.34 -15.88
C PRO A 280 4.10 25.86 -16.23
N SER A 281 3.94 24.54 -16.34
CA SER A 281 2.67 23.92 -16.71
C SER A 281 1.77 23.61 -15.51
N ALA A 282 2.20 23.88 -14.28
CA ALA A 282 1.43 23.58 -13.08
C ALA A 282 0.23 24.51 -12.94
N THR A 283 -0.92 23.92 -12.63
CA THR A 283 -2.17 24.66 -12.36
C THR A 283 -2.60 24.56 -10.91
N GLN A 284 -2.23 23.48 -10.21
CA GLN A 284 -2.54 23.28 -8.79
C GLN A 284 -1.63 22.23 -8.14
N ILE A 285 -1.47 22.33 -6.82
CA ILE A 285 -0.95 21.25 -5.98
C ILE A 285 -2.13 20.35 -5.60
N VAL A 286 -2.05 19.06 -5.93
CA VAL A 286 -3.11 18.08 -5.63
C VAL A 286 -2.94 17.53 -4.21
N SER A 287 -1.72 17.14 -3.85
CA SER A 287 -1.39 16.61 -2.53
C SER A 287 0.11 16.76 -2.26
N ALA A 288 0.51 16.69 -0.99
CA ALA A 288 1.90 16.67 -0.55
C ALA A 288 2.05 15.86 0.75
N TRP A 289 3.20 15.20 0.95
CA TRP A 289 3.52 14.45 2.16
C TRP A 289 4.91 14.83 2.68
N GLY A 290 5.01 14.98 4.00
CA GLY A 290 6.22 15.48 4.68
C GLY A 290 6.52 16.97 4.40
N MET A 291 5.67 17.66 3.65
CA MET A 291 5.80 19.09 3.37
C MET A 291 4.45 19.75 3.05
N GLY A 292 4.36 21.04 3.28
CA GLY A 292 3.27 21.89 2.81
C GLY A 292 3.73 22.71 1.61
N CYS A 293 2.97 22.70 0.52
CA CYS A 293 3.35 23.32 -0.75
C CYS A 293 2.35 24.39 -1.21
N THR A 294 2.86 25.44 -1.85
CA THR A 294 2.08 26.49 -2.50
C THR A 294 2.53 26.69 -3.95
N LEU A 295 1.60 27.09 -4.81
CA LEU A 295 1.86 27.46 -6.20
C LEU A 295 1.57 28.95 -6.38
N ALA A 296 2.58 29.73 -6.78
CA ALA A 296 2.46 31.15 -7.09
C ALA A 296 2.97 31.41 -8.51
N GLY A 297 2.04 31.73 -9.42
CA GLY A 297 2.35 31.76 -10.86
C GLY A 297 2.82 30.39 -11.33
N THR A 298 4.08 30.30 -11.75
CA THR A 298 4.72 29.05 -12.18
C THR A 298 5.66 28.46 -11.15
N THR A 299 5.80 29.09 -9.97
CA THR A 299 6.77 28.66 -8.95
C THR A 299 6.07 27.87 -7.85
N ILE A 300 6.56 26.66 -7.60
CA ILE A 300 6.15 25.85 -6.45
C ILE A 300 7.14 26.10 -5.33
N THR A 301 6.63 26.35 -4.13
CA THR A 301 7.43 26.43 -2.89
C THR A 301 6.87 25.44 -1.88
N CYS A 302 7.73 24.57 -1.35
CA CYS A 302 7.38 23.58 -0.33
C CYS A 302 8.24 23.73 0.91
N THR A 303 7.61 23.68 2.08
CA THR A 303 8.29 23.75 3.39
C THR A 303 8.07 22.45 4.15
N GLY A 304 9.13 21.91 4.76
CA GLY A 304 9.05 20.68 5.56
C GLY A 304 7.97 20.78 6.64
N LYS A 305 7.19 19.72 6.84
CA LYS A 305 6.05 19.69 7.76
C LYS A 305 6.08 18.44 8.64
N ASP A 306 5.55 18.58 9.85
CA ASP A 306 5.37 17.50 10.82
C ASP A 306 6.70 16.78 11.10
N TRP A 307 6.77 15.47 10.83
CA TRP A 307 7.95 14.63 11.07
C TRP A 307 9.14 14.97 10.17
N ALA A 308 8.91 15.65 9.04
CA ALA A 308 9.94 16.02 8.08
C ALA A 308 10.34 17.50 8.18
N GLY A 309 9.76 18.28 9.09
CA GLY A 309 10.11 19.68 9.31
C GLY A 309 11.52 19.85 9.92
N PRO A 310 11.73 19.46 11.18
CA PRO A 310 13.04 19.51 11.81
C PRO A 310 13.90 18.31 11.39
N LEU A 311 15.18 18.55 11.12
CA LEU A 311 16.15 17.50 10.77
C LEU A 311 17.37 17.57 11.69
N SER A 312 17.83 16.41 12.17
CA SER A 312 19.09 16.29 12.90
C SER A 312 20.29 16.30 11.93
N ALA A 313 21.48 16.56 12.45
CA ALA A 313 22.69 16.48 11.64
C ALA A 313 22.87 15.08 11.02
N GLY A 314 23.08 15.02 9.71
CA GLY A 314 23.19 13.79 8.93
C GLY A 314 21.86 13.10 8.61
N GLN A 315 20.72 13.66 9.02
CA GLN A 315 19.40 13.07 8.75
C GLN A 315 18.96 13.38 7.32
N SER A 316 18.40 12.35 6.68
CA SER A 316 17.69 12.47 5.40
C SER A 316 16.21 12.14 5.58
N VAL A 317 15.35 12.85 4.85
CA VAL A 317 13.92 12.54 4.75
C VAL A 317 13.51 12.45 3.29
N TRP A 318 12.52 11.59 3.04
CA TRP A 318 11.92 11.40 1.72
C TRP A 318 10.50 11.96 1.72
N VAL A 319 10.30 13.00 0.93
CA VAL A 319 9.05 13.77 0.88
C VAL A 319 8.61 13.91 -0.57
N GLY A 320 7.35 14.22 -0.83
CA GLY A 320 6.89 14.34 -2.21
C GLY A 320 5.59 15.10 -2.34
N LEU A 321 5.22 15.34 -3.59
CA LEU A 321 3.98 15.99 -3.96
C LEU A 321 3.44 15.47 -5.28
N GLN A 322 2.13 15.64 -5.44
CA GLN A 322 1.41 15.49 -6.69
C GLN A 322 0.95 16.85 -7.19
N VAL A 323 1.17 17.12 -8.48
CA VAL A 323 0.87 18.39 -9.14
C VAL A 323 -0.02 18.12 -10.34
N ALA A 324 -1.08 18.91 -10.52
CA ALA A 324 -1.80 18.92 -11.78
C ALA A 324 -1.07 19.86 -12.74
N ALA A 325 -0.67 19.33 -13.89
CA ALA A 325 0.13 20.04 -14.89
C ALA A 325 0.01 19.34 -16.24
N THR A 326 0.10 20.10 -17.34
CA THR A 326 0.12 19.51 -18.69
C THR A 326 1.47 18.87 -19.05
N SER A 327 2.53 19.13 -18.27
CA SER A 327 3.83 18.48 -18.39
C SER A 327 4.65 18.58 -17.09
N ALA A 328 5.52 17.61 -16.86
CA ALA A 328 6.44 17.59 -15.72
C ALA A 328 7.78 18.28 -16.04
N PRO A 329 8.40 18.99 -15.08
CA PRO A 329 9.79 19.42 -15.20
C PRO A 329 10.74 18.21 -15.21
N ALA A 330 11.63 18.13 -16.20
CA ALA A 330 12.58 17.00 -16.30
C ALA A 330 13.71 17.07 -15.26
N ASN A 331 14.29 18.25 -15.05
CA ASN A 331 15.35 18.49 -14.06
C ASN A 331 15.28 19.96 -13.60
N PRO A 332 14.30 20.31 -12.76
CA PRO A 332 14.08 21.69 -12.36
C PRO A 332 15.27 22.21 -11.54
N ALA A 333 15.61 23.49 -11.73
CA ALA A 333 16.57 24.15 -10.86
C ALA A 333 15.94 24.36 -9.47
N LEU A 334 16.52 23.72 -8.45
CA LEU A 334 16.03 23.76 -7.08
C LEU A 334 16.74 24.86 -6.29
N THR A 335 15.96 25.71 -5.63
CA THR A 335 16.45 26.60 -4.57
C THR A 335 16.11 25.98 -3.23
N VAL A 336 17.07 25.94 -2.31
CA VAL A 336 16.88 25.40 -0.96
C VAL A 336 17.25 26.45 0.07
N THR A 337 16.47 26.55 1.14
CA THR A 337 16.80 27.35 2.33
C THR A 337 16.66 26.49 3.59
N ALA A 338 17.45 26.82 4.61
CA ALA A 338 17.41 26.20 5.91
C ALA A 338 17.06 27.27 6.96
N ASN A 339 16.23 26.92 7.93
CA ASN A 339 15.80 27.76 9.04
C ASN A 339 16.10 27.10 10.38
#